data_AF-A0A8H4S8X3-F1
#
_entry.id   AF-A0A8H4S8X3-F1
#
_cell.length_a   1.000
_cell.length_b   1.000
_cell.length_c   1.000
_cell.angle_alpha   90.00
_cell.angle_beta   90.00
_cell.angle_gamma   90.00
#
_symmetry.space_group_name_H-M   'P 1'
#
loop_
_entity.id
_entity.type
_entity.pdbx_description
1 polymer ?
#
loop_
_entity_poly.entity_id
_entity_poly.type
_entity_poly.pdbx_seq_one_letter_code
_entity_poly.pdbx_strand_id
1 'polypeptide(L)'
;MDILTIYAIAVGGIFTSLVIIRVLKVFAPWSNAMNVFICQHLAYPYVLGRHSLLGPWTRAGVFLHLIYLAINLLLLFLNSISMAAAGRRAGTLSLFNMIFLLASWHLSNLADILGISLRIYRRMHRAAGWVVVALVLFHVFAMLQGKSHEDQEINTGRLSAIIIDVAISMQGLLNDLLKDDVLDDGYILAISVYVGRGLLSHEKLPFGKHDRAFIYQGTPDYSIIIPAEVSGEKIERLPNIRDERGRMLLITSASARVRDNLRHIARGYLHQRLQMLELEYQP
;
A
#
# COMPACT_ATOMS: atom_id res chain seq x y z
N MET A 1 -16.83 48.56 12.50
CA MET A 1 -15.41 48.82 12.83
C MET A 1 -15.10 50.25 12.44
N ASP A 2 -14.38 50.98 13.29
CA ASP A 2 -13.99 52.35 13.01
C ASP A 2 -12.87 52.39 11.94
N ILE A 3 -12.85 53.45 11.14
CA ILE A 3 -11.91 53.64 10.02
C ILE A 3 -10.46 53.67 10.51
N LEU A 4 -10.26 54.19 11.73
CA LEU A 4 -8.98 54.23 12.43
C LEU A 4 -8.47 52.83 12.78
N THR A 5 -9.37 51.89 13.11
CA THR A 5 -9.02 50.50 13.39
C THR A 5 -8.61 49.75 12.12
N ILE A 6 -9.32 49.98 11.01
CA ILE A 6 -8.98 49.39 9.70
C ILE A 6 -7.61 49.90 9.23
N TYR A 7 -7.37 51.20 9.38
CA TYR A 7 -6.08 51.81 9.05
C TYR A 7 -4.92 51.27 9.90
N ALA A 8 -5.11 51.16 11.22
CA ALA A 8 -4.10 50.61 12.13
C ALA A 8 -3.73 49.15 11.80
N ILE A 9 -4.73 48.32 11.47
CA ILE A 9 -4.50 46.92 11.05
C ILE A 9 -3.73 46.88 9.73
N ALA A 10 -4.09 47.72 8.75
CA ALA A 10 -3.40 47.77 7.47
C ALA A 10 -1.93 48.18 7.61
N VAL A 11 -1.66 49.25 8.37
CA VAL A 11 -0.29 49.75 8.62
C VAL A 11 0.52 48.74 9.43
N GLY A 12 -0.07 48.14 10.47
CA GLY A 12 0.56 47.08 11.26
C GLY A 12 0.88 45.83 10.44
N GLY A 13 -0.02 45.44 9.52
CA GLY A 13 0.18 44.33 8.59
C GLY A 13 1.34 44.59 7.62
N ILE A 14 1.44 45.81 7.08
CA ILE A 14 2.55 46.22 6.21
C ILE A 14 3.87 46.15 6.97
N PHE A 15 3.93 46.72 8.17
CA PHE A 15 5.15 46.71 8.99
C PHE A 15 5.59 45.28 9.36
N THR A 16 4.65 44.44 9.78
CA THR A 16 4.91 43.02 10.11
C THR A 16 5.42 42.26 8.89
N SER A 17 4.83 42.48 7.72
CA SER A 17 5.26 41.84 6.46
C SER A 17 6.70 42.22 6.09
N LEU A 18 7.08 43.49 6.28
CA LEU A 18 8.45 43.96 6.03
C LEU A 18 9.46 43.33 6.99
N VAL A 19 9.11 43.16 8.27
CA VAL A 19 9.93 42.46 9.25
C VAL A 19 10.12 41.00 8.86
N ILE A 20 9.04 40.30 8.48
CA ILE A 20 9.10 38.91 8.01
C ILE A 20 10.00 38.78 6.78
N ILE A 21 9.85 39.66 5.77
CA ILE A 21 10.69 39.65 4.57
C ILE A 21 12.18 39.85 4.94
N ARG A 22 12.47 40.72 5.90
CA ARG A 22 13.86 40.96 6.35
C ARG A 22 14.44 39.74 7.05
N VAL A 23 13.68 39.09 7.92
CA VAL A 23 14.07 37.84 8.58
C VAL A 23 14.33 36.75 7.54
N LEU A 24 13.41 36.54 6.59
CA LEU A 24 13.58 35.57 5.51
C LEU A 24 14.83 35.84 4.66
N LYS A 25 15.14 37.12 4.37
CA LYS A 25 16.35 37.51 3.64
C LYS A 25 17.64 37.29 4.43
N VAL A 26 17.63 37.38 5.77
CA VAL A 26 18.80 37.06 6.61
C VAL A 26 19.10 35.56 6.59
N PHE A 27 18.06 34.72 6.51
CA PHE A 27 18.22 33.26 6.44
C PHE A 27 18.48 32.73 5.01
N ALA A 28 18.20 33.52 3.97
CA ALA A 28 18.40 33.11 2.58
C ALA A 28 19.86 32.78 2.19
N PRO A 29 20.91 33.47 2.67
CA PRO A 29 22.29 33.08 2.42
C PRO A 29 22.67 31.77 3.14
N TRP A 30 22.12 31.57 4.35
CA TRP A 30 22.35 30.37 5.15
C TRP A 30 21.68 29.15 4.51
N SER A 31 20.54 29.30 3.84
CA SER A 31 19.92 28.20 3.13
C SER A 31 20.82 27.67 2.02
N ASN A 32 21.56 28.53 1.31
CA ASN A 32 22.53 28.10 0.29
C ASN A 32 23.72 27.37 0.91
N ALA A 33 24.31 27.90 1.99
CA ALA A 33 25.43 27.25 2.67
C ALA A 33 25.02 25.89 3.27
N MET A 34 23.84 25.82 3.89
CA MET A 34 23.27 24.58 4.39
C MET A 34 22.94 23.61 3.26
N ASN A 35 22.40 24.08 2.14
CA ASN A 35 22.11 23.25 0.97
C ASN A 35 23.39 22.67 0.38
N VAL A 36 24.45 23.46 0.23
CA VAL A 36 25.77 22.98 -0.21
C VAL A 36 26.33 21.95 0.77
N PHE A 37 26.26 22.20 2.08
CA PHE A 37 26.71 21.26 3.10
C PHE A 37 25.94 19.93 3.05
N ILE A 38 24.59 20.00 3.00
CA ILE A 38 23.70 18.85 2.87
C ILE A 38 24.00 18.08 1.58
N CYS A 39 24.15 18.78 0.47
CA CYS A 39 24.47 18.16 -0.81
C CYS A 39 25.82 17.44 -0.77
N GLN A 40 26.87 18.10 -0.30
CA GLN A 40 28.24 17.60 -0.30
C GLN A 40 28.44 16.42 0.66
N HIS A 41 27.80 16.44 1.84
CA HIS A 41 28.08 15.45 2.89
C HIS A 41 26.98 14.39 3.06
N LEU A 42 25.74 14.70 2.68
CA LEU A 42 24.58 13.86 2.94
C LEU A 42 23.86 13.38 1.66
N ALA A 43 23.62 14.24 0.67
CA ALA A 43 22.79 13.90 -0.49
C ALA A 43 23.56 13.22 -1.64
N TYR A 44 24.75 13.70 -1.98
CA TYR A 44 25.55 13.17 -3.09
C TYR A 44 26.39 11.92 -2.76
N PRO A 45 26.90 11.74 -1.53
CA PRO A 45 27.64 10.52 -1.20
C PRO A 45 26.70 9.32 -1.12
N TYR A 46 26.94 8.33 -1.99
CA TYR A 46 26.26 7.03 -1.95
C TYR A 46 26.94 6.10 -0.95
N VAL A 47 26.15 5.45 -0.10
CA VAL A 47 26.60 4.38 0.83
C VAL A 47 26.55 3.03 0.11
N LEU A 48 25.51 2.80 -0.69
CA LEU A 48 25.41 1.68 -1.61
C LEU A 48 25.03 2.18 -3.00
N GLY A 49 25.67 1.60 -4.02
CA GLY A 49 25.36 1.83 -5.43
C GLY A 49 23.94 1.37 -5.80
N ARG A 50 23.56 1.56 -7.07
CA ARG A 50 22.25 1.14 -7.57
C ARG A 50 22.12 -0.38 -7.55
N HIS A 51 21.21 -0.91 -6.74
CA HIS A 51 20.72 -2.29 -6.82
C HIS A 51 19.22 -2.31 -7.13
N SER A 52 18.75 -3.37 -7.81
CA SER A 52 17.35 -3.47 -8.28
C SER A 52 16.32 -3.46 -7.16
N LEU A 53 16.63 -4.09 -6.01
CA LEU A 53 15.68 -4.26 -4.91
C LEU A 53 15.60 -3.07 -3.94
N LEU A 54 16.68 -2.30 -3.81
CA LEU A 54 16.83 -1.30 -2.73
C LEU A 54 17.08 0.12 -3.25
N GLY A 55 17.38 0.27 -4.55
CA GLY A 55 17.78 1.54 -5.16
C GLY A 55 19.10 2.08 -4.59
N PRO A 56 19.58 3.24 -5.08
CA PRO A 56 20.78 3.86 -4.54
C PRO A 56 20.51 4.49 -3.18
N TRP A 57 21.34 4.15 -2.20
CA TRP A 57 21.27 4.63 -0.82
C TRP A 57 22.20 5.82 -0.64
N THR A 58 21.64 7.01 -0.49
CA THR A 58 22.40 8.19 -0.09
C THR A 58 22.57 8.21 1.43
N ARG A 59 23.60 8.86 1.96
CA ARG A 59 23.78 9.01 3.42
C ARG A 59 22.57 9.67 4.09
N ALA A 60 22.00 10.69 3.46
CA ALA A 60 20.75 11.33 3.90
C ALA A 60 19.58 10.33 3.96
N GLY A 61 19.45 9.48 2.95
CA GLY A 61 18.42 8.46 2.88
C GLY A 61 18.58 7.46 4.03
N VAL A 62 19.78 6.93 4.25
CA VAL A 62 20.07 6.02 5.35
C VAL A 62 19.76 6.67 6.70
N PHE A 63 20.19 7.90 6.91
CA PHE A 63 19.93 8.64 8.14
C PHE A 63 18.44 8.83 8.43
N LEU A 64 17.64 9.18 7.40
CA LEU A 64 16.18 9.30 7.53
C LEU A 64 15.52 7.95 7.87
N HIS A 65 15.97 6.85 7.27
CA HIS A 65 15.45 5.51 7.61
C HIS A 65 15.83 5.10 9.04
N LEU A 66 17.04 5.44 9.49
CA LEU A 66 17.49 5.18 10.87
C LEU A 66 16.67 5.98 11.88
N ILE A 67 16.38 7.26 11.62
CA ILE A 67 15.50 8.07 12.48
C ILE A 67 14.11 7.44 12.52
N TYR A 68 13.54 7.10 11.37
CA TYR A 68 12.21 6.52 11.29
C TYR A 68 12.14 5.17 12.04
N LEU A 69 13.16 4.33 11.89
CA LEU A 69 13.29 3.07 12.65
C LEU A 69 13.42 3.33 14.16
N ALA A 70 14.28 4.27 14.56
CA ALA A 70 14.49 4.62 15.96
C ALA A 70 13.20 5.13 16.62
N ILE A 71 12.41 5.96 15.93
CA ILE A 71 11.11 6.42 16.41
C ILE A 71 10.16 5.23 16.59
N ASN A 72 10.05 4.34 15.60
CA ASN A 72 9.17 3.17 15.72
C ASN A 72 9.61 2.23 16.86
N LEU A 73 10.91 1.99 17.03
CA LEU A 73 11.44 1.19 18.15
C LEU A 73 11.21 1.86 19.50
N LEU A 74 11.41 3.17 19.58
CA LEU A 74 11.11 3.95 20.79
C LEU A 74 9.64 3.80 21.15
N LEU A 75 8.72 4.03 20.21
CA LEU A 75 7.27 3.91 20.44
C LEU A 75 6.84 2.49 20.77
N LEU A 76 7.49 1.48 20.19
CA LEU A 76 7.23 0.07 20.47
C LEU A 76 7.50 -0.29 21.93
N PHE A 77 8.63 0.16 22.47
CA PHE A 77 9.05 -0.14 23.85
C PHE A 77 8.77 0.97 24.85
N LEU A 78 8.15 2.07 24.41
CA LEU A 78 7.85 3.24 25.24
C LEU A 78 7.01 2.82 26.44
N ASN A 79 7.46 3.09 27.67
CA ASN A 79 6.72 2.82 28.91
C ASN A 79 6.69 1.34 29.38
N SER A 80 7.09 0.34 28.59
CA SER A 80 7.27 -1.05 29.11
C SER A 80 7.95 -1.95 28.09
N ILE A 81 8.86 -2.81 28.56
CA ILE A 81 9.55 -3.86 27.77
C ILE A 81 8.76 -5.19 27.77
N SER A 82 7.61 -5.26 28.46
CA SER A 82 6.79 -6.48 28.50
C SER A 82 6.34 -6.89 27.10
N MET A 83 6.54 -8.17 26.75
CA MET A 83 6.19 -8.71 25.43
C MET A 83 4.70 -8.51 25.09
N ALA A 84 3.79 -8.71 26.04
CA ALA A 84 2.37 -8.50 25.80
C ALA A 84 2.01 -7.02 25.54
N ALA A 85 2.67 -6.09 26.25
CA ALA A 85 2.46 -4.66 26.05
C ALA A 85 3.08 -4.17 24.75
N ALA A 86 4.31 -4.60 24.44
CA ALA A 86 5.00 -4.31 23.18
C ALA A 86 4.22 -4.87 21.99
N GLY A 87 3.68 -6.09 22.12
CA GLY A 87 2.80 -6.70 21.12
C GLY A 87 1.60 -5.81 20.81
N ARG A 88 0.81 -5.40 21.82
CA ARG A 88 -0.33 -4.49 21.59
C ARG A 88 0.07 -3.18 20.89
N ARG A 89 1.17 -2.57 21.31
CA ARG A 89 1.69 -1.34 20.67
C ARG A 89 2.14 -1.57 19.24
N ALA A 90 2.76 -2.71 18.93
CA ALA A 90 3.11 -3.07 17.57
C ALA A 90 1.87 -3.15 16.66
N GLY A 91 0.76 -3.70 17.17
CA GLY A 91 -0.53 -3.69 16.47
C GLY A 91 -1.00 -2.27 16.18
N THR A 92 -1.07 -1.39 17.19
CA THR A 92 -1.46 0.01 17.02
C THR A 92 -0.53 0.78 16.07
N LEU A 93 0.78 0.60 16.20
CA LEU A 93 1.79 1.27 15.39
C LEU A 93 1.75 0.78 13.93
N SER A 94 1.41 -0.49 13.70
CA SER A 94 1.19 -1.02 12.35
C SER A 94 0.00 -0.36 11.67
N LEU A 95 -1.10 -0.11 12.40
CA LEU A 95 -2.28 0.61 11.88
C LEU A 95 -1.92 2.05 11.49
N PHE A 96 -1.19 2.78 12.35
CA PHE A 96 -0.75 4.14 12.02
C PHE A 96 0.13 4.18 10.76
N ASN A 97 1.06 3.24 10.62
CA ASN A 97 1.89 3.16 9.43
C ASN A 97 1.09 2.70 8.19
N MET A 98 0.05 1.87 8.36
CA MET A 98 -0.87 1.50 7.29
C MET A 98 -1.70 2.69 6.79
N ILE A 99 -2.06 3.65 7.63
CA ILE A 99 -2.75 4.87 7.18
C ILE A 99 -1.95 5.57 6.08
N PHE A 100 -0.63 5.71 6.26
CA PHE A 100 0.24 6.29 5.24
C PHE A 100 0.29 5.46 3.94
N LEU A 101 0.26 4.13 4.05
CA LEU A 101 0.19 3.26 2.87
C LEU A 101 -1.13 3.44 2.11
N LEU A 102 -2.24 3.45 2.85
CA LEU A 102 -3.59 3.44 2.29
C LEU A 102 -4.11 4.82 1.88
N ALA A 103 -3.53 5.91 2.41
CA ALA A 103 -3.90 7.28 2.04
C ALA A 103 -3.66 7.60 0.55
N SER A 104 -2.93 6.73 -0.17
CA SER A 104 -2.59 6.91 -1.58
C SER A 104 -3.65 6.31 -2.49
N TRP A 105 -4.70 7.07 -2.84
CA TRP A 105 -5.64 6.64 -3.90
C TRP A 105 -4.90 6.43 -5.24
N HIS A 106 -3.94 7.31 -5.53
CA HIS A 106 -2.86 7.10 -6.50
C HIS A 106 -1.54 7.63 -5.92
N LEU A 107 -0.42 6.92 -6.09
CA LEU A 107 0.89 7.30 -5.52
C LEU A 107 1.38 8.69 -5.98
N SER A 108 0.94 9.16 -7.15
CA SER A 108 1.24 10.51 -7.66
C SER A 108 0.55 11.60 -6.85
N ASN A 109 -0.69 11.40 -6.42
CA ASN A 109 -1.51 12.45 -5.82
C ASN A 109 -0.94 12.91 -4.47
N LEU A 110 -0.50 11.97 -3.62
CA LEU A 110 0.14 12.32 -2.36
C LEU A 110 1.56 12.87 -2.56
N ALA A 111 2.27 12.41 -3.59
CA ALA A 111 3.57 12.99 -3.93
C ALA A 111 3.43 14.48 -4.31
N ASP A 112 2.39 14.82 -5.09
CA ASP A 112 2.09 16.17 -5.52
C ASP A 112 1.62 17.06 -4.36
N ILE A 113 0.75 16.56 -3.48
CA ILE A 113 0.30 17.27 -2.25
C ILE A 113 1.48 17.57 -1.33
N LEU A 114 2.40 16.60 -1.18
CA LEU A 114 3.59 16.75 -0.34
C LEU A 114 4.70 17.57 -1.02
N GLY A 115 4.55 17.93 -2.30
CA GLY A 115 5.55 18.66 -3.06
C GLY A 115 6.86 17.89 -3.26
N ILE A 116 6.81 16.55 -3.22
CA ILE A 116 7.98 15.68 -3.36
C ILE A 116 7.88 14.83 -4.62
N SER A 117 9.02 14.44 -5.19
CA SER A 117 8.99 13.56 -6.36
C SER A 117 8.35 12.19 -6.05
N LEU A 118 7.63 11.64 -7.03
CA LEU A 118 7.06 10.28 -6.96
C LEU A 118 8.10 9.20 -6.62
N ARG A 119 9.38 9.43 -6.93
CA ARG A 119 10.48 8.53 -6.55
C ARG A 119 10.75 8.55 -5.04
N ILE A 120 10.72 9.71 -4.40
CA ILE A 120 10.88 9.85 -2.94
C ILE A 120 9.65 9.26 -2.26
N TYR A 121 8.46 9.57 -2.76
CA TYR A 121 7.21 9.01 -2.24
C TYR A 121 7.20 7.48 -2.26
N ARG A 122 7.54 6.84 -3.39
CA ARG A 122 7.66 5.38 -3.48
C ARG A 122 8.67 4.78 -2.50
N ARG A 123 9.78 5.46 -2.24
CA ARG A 123 10.77 5.00 -1.24
C ARG A 123 10.20 5.04 0.17
N MET A 124 9.54 6.14 0.55
CA MET A 124 8.87 6.27 1.84
C MET A 124 7.76 5.24 2.01
N HIS A 125 6.95 5.04 0.96
CA HIS A 125 5.88 4.05 0.93
C HIS A 125 6.41 2.63 1.14
N ARG A 126 7.50 2.24 0.45
CA ARG A 126 8.15 0.93 0.69
C ARG A 126 8.73 0.79 2.09
N ALA A 127 9.37 1.84 2.61
CA ALA A 127 9.91 1.82 3.98
C ALA A 127 8.79 1.61 5.01
N ALA A 128 7.67 2.32 4.88
CA ALA A 128 6.48 2.13 5.70
C ALA A 128 5.92 0.71 5.55
N GLY A 129 5.88 0.17 4.33
CA GLY A 129 5.44 -1.20 4.06
C GLY A 129 6.26 -2.25 4.82
N TRP A 130 7.60 -2.16 4.76
CA TRP A 130 8.47 -3.06 5.51
C TRP A 130 8.32 -2.93 7.02
N VAL A 131 8.15 -1.71 7.54
CA VAL A 131 7.90 -1.48 8.97
C VAL A 131 6.56 -2.06 9.41
N VAL A 132 5.49 -1.90 8.63
CA VAL A 132 4.19 -2.52 8.90
C VAL A 132 4.32 -4.03 8.96
N VAL A 133 4.97 -4.67 7.99
CA VAL A 133 5.18 -6.13 7.97
C VAL A 133 5.93 -6.57 9.24
N ALA A 134 7.02 -5.90 9.59
CA ALA A 134 7.79 -6.23 10.79
C ALA A 134 6.98 -6.06 12.08
N LEU A 135 6.21 -4.98 12.20
CA LEU A 135 5.36 -4.71 13.37
C LEU A 135 4.22 -5.73 13.50
N VAL A 136 3.58 -6.13 12.39
CA VAL A 136 2.54 -7.16 12.39
C VAL A 136 3.13 -8.52 12.77
N LEU A 137 4.28 -8.91 12.21
CA LEU A 137 4.96 -10.15 12.60
C LEU A 137 5.33 -10.16 14.08
N PHE A 138 5.86 -9.04 14.59
CA PHE A 138 6.18 -8.90 16.01
C PHE A 138 4.93 -8.95 16.89
N HIS A 139 3.84 -8.29 16.49
CA HIS A 139 2.55 -8.33 17.17
C HIS A 139 2.04 -9.77 17.32
N VAL A 140 2.07 -10.54 16.24
CA VAL A 140 1.68 -11.96 16.22
C VAL A 140 2.60 -12.79 17.11
N PHE A 141 3.92 -12.61 16.99
CA PHE A 141 4.90 -13.33 17.81
C PHE A 141 4.68 -13.07 19.32
N ALA A 142 4.46 -11.82 19.70
CA ALA A 142 4.19 -11.44 21.09
C ALA A 142 2.88 -12.05 21.63
N MET A 143 1.85 -12.20 20.78
CA MET A 143 0.62 -12.92 21.14
C MET A 143 0.85 -14.42 21.34
N LEU A 144 1.74 -15.03 20.56
CA LEU A 144 2.06 -16.46 20.65
C LEU A 144 2.85 -16.79 21.94
N GLN A 145 3.80 -15.93 22.32
CA GLN A 145 4.61 -16.10 23.54
C GLN A 145 3.80 -15.91 24.84
N GLY A 146 2.63 -15.27 24.77
CA GLY A 146 1.79 -15.00 25.94
C GLY A 146 0.85 -16.13 26.36
N LYS A 147 0.92 -17.32 25.73
CA LYS A 147 -0.01 -18.43 25.97
C LYS A 147 0.68 -19.66 26.53
N SER A 148 0.03 -20.33 27.49
CA SER A 148 0.49 -21.61 28.05
C SER A 148 0.34 -22.76 27.04
N HIS A 149 1.12 -23.81 27.26
CA HIS A 149 1.34 -24.97 26.38
C HIS A 149 0.06 -25.77 25.99
N GLU A 150 -1.09 -25.44 26.56
CA GLU A 150 -2.39 -26.09 26.36
C GLU A 150 -3.22 -25.43 25.22
N ASP A 151 -2.88 -24.19 24.83
CA ASP A 151 -3.58 -23.43 23.76
C ASP A 151 -3.00 -23.67 22.34
N GLN A 152 -1.95 -24.49 22.22
CA GLN A 152 -1.11 -24.54 21.02
C GLN A 152 -1.72 -25.32 19.85
N GLU A 153 -2.73 -26.15 20.08
CA GLU A 153 -3.43 -26.93 19.04
C GLU A 153 -4.57 -26.13 18.36
N ILE A 154 -5.02 -25.03 18.97
CA ILE A 154 -6.07 -24.11 18.45
C ILE A 154 -5.49 -23.07 17.45
N ASN A 155 -4.21 -23.17 17.11
CA ASN A 155 -3.44 -22.04 16.58
C ASN A 155 -3.59 -21.81 15.06
N THR A 156 -3.90 -22.86 14.29
CA THR A 156 -4.18 -22.75 12.84
C THR A 156 -5.52 -22.04 12.57
N GLY A 157 -6.50 -22.21 13.46
CA GLY A 157 -7.81 -21.56 13.39
C GLY A 157 -7.82 -20.08 13.82
N ARG A 158 -6.73 -19.56 14.40
CA ARG A 158 -6.65 -18.16 14.88
C ARG A 158 -5.80 -17.27 13.98
N LEU A 159 -4.78 -17.81 13.32
CA LEU A 159 -4.08 -17.13 12.22
C LEU A 159 -5.02 -16.85 11.05
N SER A 160 -5.94 -17.78 10.76
CA SER A 160 -7.03 -17.59 9.81
C SER A 160 -7.95 -16.45 10.20
N ALA A 161 -8.40 -16.41 11.47
CA ALA A 161 -9.26 -15.36 11.98
C ALA A 161 -8.63 -13.96 11.86
N ILE A 162 -7.31 -13.82 12.09
CA ILE A 162 -6.62 -12.53 11.99
C ILE A 162 -6.49 -12.04 10.54
N ILE A 163 -6.18 -12.94 9.59
CA ILE A 163 -6.18 -12.60 8.16
C ILE A 163 -7.58 -12.18 7.72
N ILE A 164 -8.61 -12.86 8.23
CA ILE A 164 -10.01 -12.53 7.98
C ILE A 164 -10.39 -11.18 8.56
N ASP A 165 -9.97 -10.82 9.78
CA ASP A 165 -10.26 -9.51 10.39
C ASP A 165 -9.62 -8.35 9.62
N VAL A 166 -8.38 -8.54 9.15
CA VAL A 166 -7.72 -7.56 8.27
C VAL A 166 -8.46 -7.46 6.94
N ALA A 167 -8.86 -8.60 6.34
CA ALA A 167 -9.63 -8.61 5.11
C ALA A 167 -11.00 -7.92 5.30
N ILE A 168 -11.73 -8.21 6.38
CA ILE A 168 -13.01 -7.58 6.72
C ILE A 168 -12.83 -6.06 6.88
N SER A 169 -11.74 -5.63 7.53
CA SER A 169 -11.42 -4.20 7.69
C SER A 169 -11.14 -3.51 6.34
N MET A 170 -10.61 -4.24 5.35
CA MET A 170 -10.41 -3.74 3.98
C MET A 170 -11.69 -3.72 3.13
N GLN A 171 -12.79 -4.37 3.57
CA GLN A 171 -14.06 -4.35 2.82
C GLN A 171 -14.62 -2.94 2.68
N GLY A 172 -14.51 -2.10 3.73
CA GLY A 172 -14.97 -0.70 3.67
C GLY A 172 -14.28 0.07 2.55
N LEU A 173 -12.95 -0.06 2.46
CA LEU A 173 -12.14 0.58 1.43
C LEU A 173 -12.46 0.04 0.03
N LEU A 174 -12.63 -1.27 -0.12
CA LEU A 174 -12.98 -1.87 -1.40
C LEU A 174 -14.37 -1.40 -1.87
N ASN A 175 -15.34 -1.31 -0.95
CA ASN A 175 -16.67 -0.81 -1.27
C ASN A 175 -16.62 0.63 -1.80
N ASP A 176 -15.82 1.49 -1.17
CA ASP A 176 -15.67 2.88 -1.59
C ASP A 176 -14.93 3.00 -2.93
N LEU A 177 -13.88 2.21 -3.15
CA LEU A 177 -13.15 2.13 -4.43
C LEU A 177 -14.04 1.73 -5.60
N LEU A 178 -14.93 0.77 -5.35
CA LEU A 178 -15.77 0.22 -6.40
C LEU A 178 -17.09 0.98 -6.55
N LYS A 179 -17.43 1.90 -5.64
CA LYS A 179 -18.68 2.69 -5.68
C LYS A 179 -18.85 3.46 -7.00
N ASP A 180 -17.76 4.00 -7.52
CA ASP A 180 -17.74 4.79 -8.75
C ASP A 180 -17.38 3.95 -10.00
N ASP A 181 -17.13 2.65 -9.82
CA ASP A 181 -16.83 1.67 -10.87
C ASP A 181 -18.13 1.02 -11.39
N VAL A 182 -19.03 1.86 -11.90
CA VAL A 182 -20.32 1.46 -12.46
C VAL A 182 -20.47 2.13 -13.84
N LEU A 183 -20.77 1.35 -14.87
CA LEU A 183 -21.06 1.84 -16.21
C LEU A 183 -22.42 1.29 -16.65
N ASP A 184 -23.41 2.17 -16.84
CA ASP A 184 -24.76 1.85 -17.32
C ASP A 184 -25.39 0.60 -16.66
N ASP A 185 -25.51 0.64 -15.33
CA ASP A 185 -26.04 -0.45 -14.47
C ASP A 185 -25.25 -1.77 -14.46
N GLY A 186 -24.08 -1.83 -15.14
CA GLY A 186 -23.15 -2.96 -15.13
C GLY A 186 -21.87 -2.72 -14.31
N TYR A 187 -21.17 -3.81 -13.98
CA TYR A 187 -19.88 -3.77 -13.27
C TYR A 187 -18.70 -3.85 -14.24
N ILE A 188 -17.69 -3.00 -14.06
CA ILE A 188 -16.46 -3.00 -14.89
C ILE A 188 -15.46 -4.07 -14.40
N LEU A 189 -15.44 -4.37 -13.10
CA LEU A 189 -14.49 -5.29 -12.47
C LEU A 189 -15.17 -6.37 -11.60
N ALA A 190 -14.82 -7.63 -11.85
CA ALA A 190 -15.11 -8.76 -10.97
C ALA A 190 -13.83 -9.28 -10.31
N ILE A 191 -13.89 -9.60 -9.02
CA ILE A 191 -12.74 -10.00 -8.19
C ILE A 191 -13.01 -11.37 -7.57
N SER A 192 -12.12 -12.33 -7.82
CA SER A 192 -12.16 -13.65 -7.19
C SER A 192 -10.86 -13.93 -6.45
N VAL A 193 -10.93 -14.09 -5.13
CA VAL A 193 -9.78 -14.35 -4.25
C VAL A 193 -9.84 -15.79 -3.77
N TYR A 194 -8.77 -16.56 -4.00
CA TYR A 194 -8.70 -17.96 -3.59
C TYR A 194 -7.74 -18.13 -2.42
N VAL A 195 -8.20 -18.78 -1.36
CA VAL A 195 -7.48 -18.94 -0.10
C VAL A 195 -7.35 -20.42 0.25
N GLY A 196 -6.17 -20.84 0.72
CA GLY A 196 -5.89 -22.24 1.09
C GLY A 196 -6.85 -22.82 2.14
N ARG A 197 -6.90 -24.17 2.24
CA ARG A 197 -7.82 -24.88 3.14
C ARG A 197 -7.68 -24.43 4.59
N GLY A 198 -8.84 -24.25 5.27
CA GLY A 198 -8.92 -24.00 6.71
C GLY A 198 -9.24 -22.56 7.11
N LEU A 199 -9.39 -21.63 6.15
CA LEU A 199 -9.71 -20.23 6.46
C LEU A 199 -11.22 -19.91 6.47
N LEU A 200 -12.05 -20.61 5.70
CA LEU A 200 -13.47 -20.29 5.57
C LEU A 200 -14.36 -21.47 6.00
N SER A 201 -15.51 -21.16 6.61
CA SER A 201 -16.55 -22.15 6.92
C SER A 201 -17.48 -22.42 5.73
N HIS A 202 -17.42 -21.59 4.69
CA HIS A 202 -18.25 -21.67 3.48
C HIS A 202 -17.35 -21.67 2.24
N GLU A 203 -17.76 -22.40 1.19
CA GLU A 203 -17.00 -22.56 -0.07
C GLU A 203 -16.85 -21.24 -0.84
N LYS A 204 -17.83 -20.34 -0.70
CA LYS A 204 -17.88 -19.00 -1.31
C LYS A 204 -18.37 -17.99 -0.26
N LEU A 205 -17.61 -16.91 -0.07
CA LEU A 205 -17.97 -15.81 0.81
C LEU A 205 -18.00 -14.49 0.02
N PRO A 206 -19.11 -13.73 0.05
CA PRO A 206 -19.14 -12.37 -0.52
C PRO A 206 -18.20 -11.45 0.26
N PHE A 207 -17.52 -10.55 -0.44
CA PHE A 207 -16.56 -9.63 0.15
C PHE A 207 -16.91 -8.19 -0.22
N GLY A 208 -17.57 -7.48 0.69
CA GLY A 208 -18.12 -6.14 0.44
C GLY A 208 -19.65 -6.14 0.31
N LYS A 209 -20.21 -4.97 0.01
CA LYS A 209 -21.67 -4.72 -0.16
C LYS A 209 -22.12 -4.83 -1.61
N HIS A 210 -21.29 -5.42 -2.46
CA HIS A 210 -21.49 -5.55 -3.90
C HIS A 210 -21.36 -7.01 -4.33
N ASP A 211 -22.05 -7.41 -5.39
CA ASP A 211 -22.07 -8.81 -5.85
C ASP A 211 -20.93 -9.16 -6.83
N ARG A 212 -19.78 -8.50 -6.69
CA ARG A 212 -18.65 -8.60 -7.63
C ARG A 212 -17.31 -9.05 -7.03
N ALA A 213 -17.16 -9.11 -5.71
CA ALA A 213 -15.97 -9.67 -5.09
C ALA A 213 -16.30 -10.85 -4.18
N PHE A 214 -15.62 -11.96 -4.41
CA PHE A 214 -15.85 -13.20 -3.70
C PHE A 214 -14.55 -13.84 -3.24
N ILE A 215 -14.58 -14.43 -2.05
CA ILE A 215 -13.49 -15.25 -1.51
C ILE A 215 -13.92 -16.71 -1.61
N TYR A 216 -13.08 -17.52 -2.24
CA TYR A 216 -13.27 -18.95 -2.45
C TYR A 216 -12.25 -19.74 -1.63
N GLN A 217 -12.70 -20.86 -1.10
CA GLN A 217 -11.80 -21.81 -0.42
C GLN A 217 -11.17 -22.77 -1.42
N GLY A 218 -9.86 -22.98 -1.30
CA GLY A 218 -9.07 -23.89 -2.12
C GLY A 218 -8.20 -23.18 -3.15
N THR A 219 -7.82 -23.93 -4.17
CA THR A 219 -6.97 -23.43 -5.26
C THR A 219 -7.84 -23.12 -6.49
N PRO A 220 -7.57 -22.02 -7.21
CA PRO A 220 -8.28 -21.71 -8.45
C PRO A 220 -8.04 -22.78 -9.50
N ASP A 221 -9.10 -23.22 -10.17
CA ASP A 221 -9.00 -24.09 -11.34
C ASP A 221 -8.90 -23.24 -12.60
N TYR A 222 -7.65 -22.91 -12.96
CA TYR A 222 -7.37 -22.11 -14.15
C TYR A 222 -7.82 -22.76 -15.46
N SER A 223 -7.99 -24.09 -15.49
CA SER A 223 -8.43 -24.81 -16.68
C SER A 223 -9.91 -24.58 -16.99
N ILE A 224 -10.68 -24.10 -16.02
CA ILE A 224 -12.09 -23.71 -16.17
C ILE A 224 -12.21 -22.19 -16.26
N ILE A 225 -11.46 -21.46 -15.44
CA ILE A 225 -11.53 -19.99 -15.35
C ILE A 225 -11.08 -19.35 -16.66
N ILE A 226 -9.88 -19.68 -17.16
CA ILE A 226 -9.34 -19.01 -18.35
C ILE A 226 -10.23 -19.22 -19.57
N PRO A 227 -10.73 -20.44 -19.88
CA PRO A 227 -11.60 -20.61 -21.02
C PRO A 227 -12.94 -19.88 -20.89
N ALA A 228 -13.50 -19.77 -19.67
CA ALA A 228 -14.73 -19.01 -19.44
C ALA A 228 -14.53 -17.49 -19.60
N GLU A 229 -13.39 -16.95 -19.16
CA GLU A 229 -13.02 -15.55 -19.39
C GLU A 229 -12.78 -15.29 -20.88
N VAL A 230 -12.05 -16.20 -21.53
CA VAL A 230 -11.78 -16.12 -22.97
C VAL A 230 -13.07 -16.32 -23.78
N SER A 231 -14.06 -17.10 -23.32
CA SER A 231 -15.37 -17.23 -23.99
C SER A 231 -16.23 -15.97 -23.84
N GLY A 232 -15.93 -15.10 -22.87
CA GLY A 232 -16.67 -13.88 -22.61
C GLY A 232 -18.16 -14.08 -22.34
N GLU A 233 -18.59 -15.32 -22.11
CA GLU A 233 -19.99 -15.69 -21.83
C GLU A 233 -20.46 -15.08 -20.50
N LYS A 234 -19.52 -14.87 -19.58
CA LYS A 234 -19.76 -14.26 -18.27
C LYS A 234 -19.49 -12.75 -18.23
N ILE A 235 -19.14 -12.13 -19.36
CA ILE A 235 -18.89 -10.70 -19.46
C ILE A 235 -20.15 -10.05 -20.02
N GLU A 236 -20.85 -9.28 -19.19
CA GLU A 236 -22.03 -8.55 -19.59
C GLU A 236 -21.65 -7.48 -20.63
N ARG A 237 -22.19 -7.60 -21.85
CA ARG A 237 -21.89 -6.67 -22.94
C ARG A 237 -22.99 -5.63 -23.05
N LEU A 238 -22.59 -4.37 -23.01
CA LEU A 238 -23.52 -3.26 -23.19
C LEU A 238 -24.07 -3.27 -24.63
N PRO A 239 -25.40 -3.21 -24.83
CA PRO A 239 -26.04 -3.41 -26.13
C PRO A 239 -25.67 -2.34 -27.18
N ASN A 240 -25.14 -1.19 -26.74
CA ASN A 240 -24.82 -0.04 -27.61
C ASN A 240 -23.32 0.31 -27.69
N ILE A 241 -22.44 -0.45 -27.04
CA ILE A 241 -20.99 -0.22 -27.11
C ILE A 241 -20.37 -1.39 -27.87
N ARG A 242 -19.71 -1.08 -29.00
CA ARG A 242 -18.84 -2.04 -29.69
C ARG A 242 -17.55 -2.20 -28.90
N ASP A 243 -17.64 -2.90 -27.77
CA ASP A 243 -16.47 -3.16 -26.97
C ASP A 243 -15.66 -4.28 -27.62
N GLU A 244 -14.43 -3.97 -28.03
CA GLU A 244 -13.53 -5.00 -28.51
C GLU A 244 -13.16 -5.90 -27.33
N ARG A 245 -13.44 -7.21 -27.47
CA ARG A 245 -13.08 -8.18 -26.43
C ARG A 245 -11.64 -7.94 -25.96
N GLY A 246 -11.47 -7.82 -24.65
CA GLY A 246 -10.16 -7.76 -24.00
C GLY A 246 -9.28 -8.91 -24.49
N ARG A 247 -8.18 -8.54 -25.15
CA ARG A 247 -7.21 -9.48 -25.72
C ARG A 247 -6.02 -9.70 -24.81
N MET A 248 -5.98 -9.09 -23.63
CA MET A 248 -4.77 -9.03 -22.81
C MET A 248 -4.92 -9.86 -21.54
N LEU A 249 -4.01 -10.82 -21.34
CA LEU A 249 -3.83 -11.51 -20.08
C LEU A 249 -2.59 -10.95 -19.38
N LEU A 250 -2.82 -10.19 -18.31
CA LEU A 250 -1.76 -9.65 -17.47
C LEU A 250 -1.46 -10.63 -16.33
N ILE A 251 -0.20 -11.06 -16.20
CA ILE A 251 0.20 -11.99 -15.15
C ILE A 251 1.29 -11.35 -14.29
N THR A 252 1.02 -11.32 -12.99
CA THR A 252 1.97 -11.03 -11.92
C THR A 252 1.93 -12.21 -10.95
N SER A 253 3.05 -12.92 -10.79
CA SER A 253 3.12 -14.05 -9.85
C SER A 253 4.48 -14.13 -9.18
N ALA A 254 4.47 -14.34 -7.86
CA ALA A 254 5.67 -14.69 -7.10
C ALA A 254 6.02 -16.20 -7.20
N SER A 255 5.12 -17.02 -7.77
CA SER A 255 5.29 -18.47 -7.86
C SER A 255 5.55 -18.91 -9.30
N ALA A 256 6.76 -19.42 -9.55
CA ALA A 256 7.12 -19.98 -10.85
C ALA A 256 6.15 -21.09 -11.30
N ARG A 257 5.66 -21.91 -10.37
CA ARG A 257 4.70 -22.99 -10.66
C ARG A 257 3.36 -22.46 -11.17
N VAL A 258 2.81 -21.44 -10.52
CA VAL A 258 1.54 -20.82 -10.93
C VAL A 258 1.70 -20.16 -12.29
N ARG A 259 2.80 -19.43 -12.48
CA ARG A 259 3.17 -18.84 -13.76
C ARG A 259 3.24 -19.89 -14.88
N ASP A 260 3.97 -20.98 -14.67
CA ASP A 260 4.17 -22.00 -15.70
C ASP A 260 2.86 -22.69 -16.08
N ASN A 261 1.98 -22.93 -15.10
CA ASN A 261 0.66 -23.49 -15.34
C ASN A 261 -0.23 -22.53 -16.17
N LEU A 262 -0.30 -21.25 -15.78
CA LEU A 262 -1.03 -20.23 -16.51
C LEU A 262 -0.52 -20.08 -17.95
N ARG A 263 0.80 -20.10 -18.14
CA ARG A 263 1.45 -20.04 -19.45
C ARG A 263 1.07 -21.24 -20.31
N HIS A 264 1.04 -22.44 -19.74
CA HIS A 264 0.64 -23.64 -20.46
C HIS A 264 -0.80 -23.55 -20.96
N ILE A 265 -1.73 -23.11 -20.11
CA ILE A 265 -3.15 -22.96 -20.47
C ILE A 265 -3.32 -21.82 -21.49
N ALA A 266 -2.74 -20.65 -21.24
CA ALA A 266 -2.87 -19.48 -22.11
C ALA A 266 -2.29 -19.68 -23.52
N ARG A 267 -1.24 -20.51 -23.67
CA ARG A 267 -0.69 -20.90 -24.99
C ARG A 267 -1.77 -21.51 -25.89
N GLY A 268 -2.72 -22.24 -25.31
CA GLY A 268 -3.86 -22.80 -26.02
C GLY A 268 -4.74 -21.75 -26.69
N TYR A 269 -4.71 -20.48 -26.26
CA TYR A 269 -5.63 -19.42 -26.70
C TYR A 269 -4.96 -18.30 -27.52
N LEU A 270 -3.67 -18.44 -27.86
CA LEU A 270 -2.92 -17.44 -28.65
C LEU A 270 -3.57 -17.17 -30.04
N HIS A 271 -4.18 -18.19 -30.64
CA HIS A 271 -4.87 -18.08 -31.92
C HIS A 271 -6.17 -17.25 -31.84
N GLN A 272 -6.70 -17.01 -30.63
CA GLN A 272 -7.89 -16.18 -30.37
C GLN A 272 -7.52 -14.73 -30.06
N ARG A 273 -6.32 -14.31 -30.49
CA ARG A 273 -5.73 -12.97 -30.27
C ARG A 273 -5.44 -12.65 -28.80
N LEU A 274 -5.27 -13.65 -27.93
CA LEU A 274 -4.81 -13.43 -26.55
C LEU A 274 -3.32 -13.02 -26.55
N GLN A 275 -3.02 -11.82 -26.08
CA GLN A 275 -1.69 -11.31 -25.78
C GLN A 275 -1.41 -11.51 -24.29
N MET A 276 -0.43 -12.37 -23.99
CA MET A 276 0.05 -12.57 -22.63
C MET A 276 1.18 -11.58 -22.35
N LEU A 277 0.99 -10.73 -21.33
CA LEU A 277 2.00 -9.81 -20.82
C LEU A 277 2.40 -10.27 -19.42
N GLU A 278 3.62 -10.79 -19.32
CA GLU A 278 4.22 -11.11 -18.03
C GLU A 278 4.92 -9.86 -17.52
N LEU A 279 4.43 -9.34 -16.39
CA LEU A 279 5.15 -8.29 -15.68
C LEU A 279 6.10 -8.97 -14.71
N GLU A 280 7.38 -8.62 -14.79
CA GLU A 280 8.27 -8.87 -13.66
C GLU A 280 7.71 -8.09 -12.48
N TYR A 281 7.33 -8.81 -11.42
CA TYR A 281 7.10 -8.19 -10.13
C TYR A 281 8.43 -7.59 -9.67
N GLN A 282 8.67 -6.31 -9.98
CA GLN A 282 9.74 -5.52 -9.40
C GLN A 282 9.15 -4.74 -8.22
N PRO A 283 9.38 -5.17 -6.96
CA PRO A 283 9.00 -4.39 -5.79
C PRO A 283 9.70 -3.01 -5.74
#